data_AF-A0A147BLG2-F1
#
_entry.id   AF-A0A147BLG2-F1
#
_cell.length_a   1.000
_cell.length_b   1.000
_cell.length_c   1.000
_cell.angle_alpha   90.00
_cell.angle_beta   90.00
_cell.angle_gamma   90.00
#
_symmetry.space_group_name_H-M   'P 1'
#
loop_
_entity.id
_entity.type
_entity.pdbx_description
1 polymer ?
#
loop_
_entity_poly.entity_id
_entity_poly.type
_entity_poly.pdbx_seq_one_letter_code
_entity_poly.pdbx_strand_id
1 'polypeptide(L)' 'LDTDEDLSKRKENITLHFLIMYDNHQLFKTKAEQFYEKYLETNGSGIAAFDVEYDDFANLCGDGKFRRLKAIKDVVRTKA' A
#
# COMPACT_ATOMS: atom_id res chain seq x y z
N LEU A 1 39.21 18.80 -26.27
CA LEU A 1 39.89 17.80 -25.41
C LEU A 1 39.69 18.31 -23.99
N ASP A 2 38.55 17.96 -23.39
CA ASP A 2 38.26 18.35 -22.01
C ASP A 2 39.22 17.59 -21.09
N THR A 3 39.84 18.31 -20.16
CA THR A 3 40.86 17.79 -19.24
C THR A 3 40.22 16.92 -18.15
N ASP A 4 40.97 15.97 -17.61
CA ASP A 4 40.54 15.02 -16.55
C ASP A 4 39.91 15.69 -15.32
N GLU A 5 40.21 16.97 -15.09
CA GLU A 5 39.63 17.78 -14.02
C GLU A 5 38.11 18.00 -14.20
N ASP A 6 37.62 18.07 -15.43
CA ASP A 6 36.20 18.25 -15.78
C ASP A 6 35.38 16.94 -15.63
N LEU A 7 36.04 15.79 -15.74
CA LEU A 7 35.44 14.48 -15.47
C LEU A 7 35.34 14.20 -13.96
N SER A 8 36.24 14.76 -13.15
CA SER A 8 36.23 14.60 -11.68
C SER A 8 35.05 15.32 -11.00
N LYS A 9 34.60 16.45 -11.57
CA LYS A 9 33.46 17.24 -11.07
C LYS A 9 32.10 16.67 -11.48
N ARG A 10 32.06 15.76 -12.46
CA ARG A 10 30.84 15.03 -12.90
C ARG A 10 30.49 13.80 -12.06
N LYS A 11 31.25 13.50 -11.01
CA LYS A 11 30.84 12.57 -9.94
C LYS A 11 30.05 13.29 -8.85
N GLU A 12 29.16 14.21 -9.22
CA GLU A 12 28.14 14.70 -8.30
C GLU A 12 27.34 13.49 -7.80
N ASN A 13 27.12 13.44 -6.48
CA ASN A 13 26.34 12.44 -5.77
C ASN A 13 25.02 12.13 -6.50
N ILE A 14 25.01 11.10 -7.35
CA ILE A 14 23.77 10.59 -7.97
C ILE A 14 23.10 9.65 -6.96
N THR A 15 22.79 10.17 -5.77
CA THR A 15 21.96 9.45 -4.81
C THR A 15 20.56 9.44 -5.39
N LEU A 16 20.16 8.28 -5.93
CA LEU A 16 18.83 8.08 -6.47
C LEU A 16 17.84 7.92 -5.31
N HIS A 17 17.12 9.00 -5.01
CA HIS A 17 16.07 9.00 -4.00
C HIS A 17 14.78 8.49 -4.63
N PHE A 18 14.29 7.32 -4.18
CA PHE A 18 12.97 6.83 -4.54
C PHE A 18 11.99 7.01 -3.39
N LEU A 19 10.78 7.46 -3.72
CA LEU A 19 9.63 7.46 -2.84
C LEU A 19 8.66 6.38 -3.30
N ILE A 20 8.31 5.45 -2.41
CA ILE A 20 7.30 4.43 -2.65
C ILE A 20 6.15 4.68 -1.68
N MET A 21 4.98 5.00 -2.23
CA MET A 21 3.74 5.14 -1.46
C MET A 21 2.90 3.89 -1.67
N TYR A 22 2.49 3.26 -0.58
CA TYR A 22 1.60 2.10 -0.63
C TYR A 22 0.77 2.01 0.65
N ASP A 23 -0.35 1.30 0.57
CA ASP A 23 -1.17 0.97 1.73
C ASP A 23 -0.76 -0.40 2.30
N ASN A 24 -0.40 -0.43 3.57
CA ASN A 24 -0.27 -1.68 4.32
C ASN A 24 -1.62 -2.12 4.90
N HIS A 25 -1.64 -3.28 5.55
CA HIS A 25 -2.87 -3.84 6.07
C HIS A 25 -3.51 -3.01 7.19
N GLN A 26 -2.72 -2.29 8.00
CA GLN A 26 -3.25 -1.37 9.01
C GLN A 26 -3.99 -0.21 8.34
N LEU A 27 -3.42 0.39 7.30
CA LEU A 27 -4.08 1.49 6.60
C LEU A 27 -5.34 1.04 5.86
N PHE A 28 -5.35 -0.17 5.29
CA PHE A 28 -6.57 -0.78 4.74
C PHE A 28 -7.66 -0.97 5.80
N LYS A 29 -7.31 -1.42 7.02
CA LYS A 29 -8.25 -1.52 8.14
C LYS A 29 -8.86 -0.15 8.47
N THR A 30 -8.03 0.88 8.65
CA THR A 30 -8.50 2.24 8.96
C THR A 30 -9.41 2.80 7.86
N LYS A 31 -9.05 2.61 6.59
CA LYS A 31 -9.91 3.01 5.46
C LYS A 31 -11.24 2.26 5.52
N ALA A 32 -11.21 0.94 5.71
CA ALA A 32 -12.43 0.13 5.78
C ALA A 32 -13.35 0.58 6.94
N GLU A 33 -12.80 0.92 8.11
CA GLU A 33 -13.57 1.44 9.25
C GLU A 33 -14.26 2.76 8.89
N GLN A 34 -13.53 3.69 8.27
CA GLN A 34 -14.08 4.98 7.84
C GLN A 34 -15.16 4.83 6.75
N PHE A 35 -14.96 3.93 5.79
CA PHE A 35 -15.95 3.66 4.75
C PHE A 35 -17.19 2.98 5.33
N TYR A 36 -16.99 2.06 6.29
CA TYR A 36 -18.07 1.33 6.93
C TYR A 36 -19.09 2.29 7.56
N GLU A 37 -18.60 3.15 8.44
CA GLU A 37 -19.40 4.11 9.22
C GLU A 37 -20.09 5.15 8.35
N LYS A 38 -19.44 5.58 7.25
CA LYS A 38 -19.97 6.65 6.39
C LYS A 38 -20.94 6.16 5.32
N TYR A 39 -20.73 4.95 4.79
CA TYR A 39 -21.38 4.53 3.55
C TYR A 39 -21.99 3.13 3.61
N LEU A 40 -21.34 2.16 4.26
CA LEU A 40 -21.83 0.76 4.19
C LEU A 40 -23.03 0.55 5.11
N GLU A 41 -22.93 0.98 6.37
CA GLU A 41 -24.00 0.81 7.36
C GLU A 41 -25.29 1.53 6.94
N THR A 42 -25.14 2.72 6.35
CA THR A 42 -26.26 3.61 6.01
C THR A 42 -26.91 3.27 4.67
N ASN A 43 -26.14 2.81 3.68
CA ASN A 43 -26.61 2.68 2.29
C ASN A 43 -26.59 1.24 1.76
N GLY A 44 -26.23 0.23 2.57
CA GLY A 44 -26.09 -1.16 2.10
C GLY A 44 -25.05 -1.32 0.98
N SER A 45 -23.99 -0.50 1.03
CA SER A 45 -22.92 -0.46 0.03
C SER A 45 -21.82 -1.50 0.29
N GLY A 46 -20.74 -1.48 -0.50
CA GLY A 46 -19.58 -2.36 -0.33
C GLY A 46 -18.26 -1.68 -0.62
N ILE A 47 -17.15 -2.40 -0.42
CA ILE A 47 -15.78 -1.96 -0.72
C ILE A 47 -15.25 -2.80 -1.89
N ALA A 48 -14.74 -2.14 -2.93
CA ALA A 48 -14.01 -2.77 -4.02
C ALA A 48 -12.49 -2.71 -3.75
N ALA A 49 -11.77 -3.78 -4.11
CA ALA A 49 -10.32 -3.87 -3.98
C ALA A 49 -9.68 -4.05 -5.36
N PHE A 50 -8.69 -3.22 -5.70
CA PHE A 50 -7.98 -3.21 -6.98
C PHE A 50 -6.45 -3.08 -6.76
N ASP A 51 -5.59 -3.93 -7.32
CA ASP A 51 -5.88 -5.27 -7.82
C ASP A 51 -5.61 -6.32 -6.75
N VAL A 52 -6.51 -7.30 -6.69
CA VAL A 52 -6.44 -8.40 -5.73
C VAL A 52 -5.10 -9.11 -5.84
N GLU A 53 -4.57 -9.32 -7.05
CA GLU A 53 -3.31 -10.03 -7.34
C GLU A 53 -2.05 -9.46 -6.65
N TYR A 54 -2.10 -8.22 -6.15
CA TYR A 54 -0.98 -7.61 -5.42
C TYR A 54 -1.02 -7.82 -3.90
N ASP A 55 -2.00 -8.54 -3.34
CA ASP A 55 -1.95 -8.95 -1.93
C ASP A 55 -0.89 -10.04 -1.70
N ASP A 56 -0.41 -10.15 -0.46
CA ASP A 56 0.56 -11.19 -0.09
C ASP A 56 -0.15 -12.54 0.12
N PHE A 57 -0.41 -13.23 -0.98
CA PHE A 57 -1.05 -14.54 -0.97
C PHE A 57 -0.17 -15.66 -0.45
N ALA A 58 1.14 -15.55 -0.68
CA ALA A 58 2.12 -16.58 -0.33
C ALA A 58 2.69 -16.39 1.09
N ASN A 59 2.31 -15.31 1.79
CA ASN A 59 2.86 -14.94 3.09
C ASN A 59 4.38 -14.72 3.03
N LEU A 60 4.85 -14.02 1.99
CA LEU A 60 6.25 -13.67 1.83
C LEU A 60 6.65 -12.47 2.71
N CYS A 61 5.68 -11.66 3.15
CA CYS A 61 5.89 -10.53 4.06
C CYS A 61 5.84 -10.94 5.54
N GLY A 62 5.37 -12.15 5.87
CA GLY A 62 5.34 -12.69 7.24
C GLY A 62 4.12 -12.30 8.09
N ASP A 63 3.20 -11.48 7.58
CA ASP A 63 1.99 -11.02 8.30
C ASP A 63 0.77 -11.97 8.17
N GLY A 64 0.96 -13.13 7.55
CA GLY A 64 -0.08 -14.08 7.19
C GLY A 64 -0.62 -13.88 5.78
N LYS A 65 -1.20 -14.94 5.21
CA LYS A 65 -1.74 -14.91 3.83
C LYS A 65 -2.94 -13.97 3.70
N PHE A 66 -3.07 -13.28 2.57
CA PHE A 66 -4.19 -12.40 2.21
C PHE A 66 -4.37 -11.24 3.19
N ARG A 67 -3.26 -10.68 3.70
CA ARG A 67 -3.34 -9.80 4.88
C ARG A 67 -4.08 -8.50 4.61
N ARG A 68 -3.93 -7.90 3.42
CA ARG A 68 -4.63 -6.66 3.06
C ARG A 68 -6.12 -6.91 2.87
N LEU A 69 -6.49 -7.97 2.15
CA LEU A 69 -7.89 -8.33 1.92
C LEU A 69 -8.60 -8.76 3.21
N LYS A 70 -7.92 -9.50 4.09
CA LYS A 70 -8.47 -9.85 5.40
C LYS A 70 -8.70 -8.63 6.26
N ALA A 71 -7.82 -7.62 6.23
CA ALA A 71 -8.02 -6.39 6.99
C ALA A 71 -9.33 -5.67 6.60
N ILE A 72 -9.66 -5.62 5.31
CA ILE A 72 -10.94 -5.07 4.82
C ILE A 72 -12.10 -5.97 5.26
N LYS A 73 -12.02 -7.27 4.95
CA LYS A 73 -13.07 -8.26 5.23
C LYS A 73 -13.42 -8.32 6.71
N ASP A 74 -12.43 -8.28 7.58
CA ASP A 74 -12.66 -8.39 9.02
C ASP A 74 -13.46 -7.20 9.53
N VAL A 75 -13.21 -5.98 9.07
CA VAL A 75 -14.03 -4.81 9.41
C VAL A 75 -15.46 -4.98 8.93
N VAL A 76 -15.64 -5.30 7.63
CA VAL A 76 -16.98 -5.45 7.04
C VAL A 76 -17.77 -6.55 7.74
N ARG A 77 -17.13 -7.67 8.09
CA ARG A 77 -17.79 -8.80 8.76
C ARG A 77 -18.10 -8.56 10.23
N THR A 78 -17.23 -7.86 10.98
CA THR A 78 -17.44 -7.69 12.43
C THR A 78 -18.38 -6.53 12.75
N LYS A 79 -18.51 -5.56 11.83
CA LYS A 79 -19.38 -4.41 12.02
C LYS A 79 -20.76 -4.56 11.36
N ALA A 80 -20.89 -5.42 10.34
CA ALA A 80 -22.18 -5.80 9.75
C ALA A 80 -23.03 -6.63 10.72
#